data_AF-A0A6L8GHE0-F1
#
_entry.id   AF-A0A6L8GHE0-F1
#
_cell.length_a   1.000
_cell.length_b   1.000
_cell.length_c   1.000
_cell.angle_alpha   90.00
_cell.angle_beta   90.00
_cell.angle_gamma   90.00
#
_symmetry.space_group_name_H-M   'P 1'
#
loop_
_entity.id
_entity.type
_entity.pdbx_description
1 polymer ?
#
loop_
_entity_poly.entity_id
_entity_poly.type
_entity_poly.pdbx_seq_one_letter_code
_entity_poly.pdbx_strand_id
1 'polypeptide(L)'
;MRNDWHRGNSRRAVTAIASGMAAVLLAAAPAAAQSQTPADTFQPWHAVMYRSVIAAEPSPDGRQIAFLRTKPRRPLEDDSGRAWVELYVLDADGREVPFVTGEVSVGGPTWIGNDELVFATRREGDDGRSLYRISTRGGEARKLFEHETGVGAFDISADGRRLAFLAREKEDSDREALGRQGFFFYFLE
;
A
#
# COMPACT_ATOMS: atom_id res chain seq x y z
N MET A 1 -33.37 -68.05 43.61
CA MET A 1 -33.03 -69.43 44.05
C MET A 1 -32.40 -70.14 42.87
N ARG A 2 -31.20 -70.72 43.08
CA ARG A 2 -30.47 -71.68 42.23
C ARG A 2 -29.76 -71.08 41.01
N ASN A 3 -28.43 -70.96 41.05
CA ASN A 3 -27.41 -72.02 40.85
C ASN A 3 -27.24 -72.30 39.34
N ASP A 4 -26.09 -72.57 38.76
CA ASP A 4 -24.74 -72.78 39.26
C ASP A 4 -23.77 -72.61 38.08
N TRP A 5 -22.52 -72.43 38.45
CA TRP A 5 -21.31 -72.50 37.66
C TRP A 5 -21.08 -73.82 36.92
N HIS A 6 -19.97 -73.85 36.16
CA HIS A 6 -19.18 -74.97 35.60
C HIS A 6 -19.30 -75.09 34.07
N ARG A 7 -18.25 -75.30 33.29
CA ARG A 7 -16.85 -75.69 33.50
C ARG A 7 -16.14 -75.39 32.16
N GLY A 8 -14.91 -74.91 32.13
CA GLY A 8 -13.82 -75.83 31.79
C GLY A 8 -12.66 -75.12 31.08
N ASN A 9 -11.49 -75.21 31.71
CA ASN A 9 -10.16 -74.98 31.12
C ASN A 9 -9.98 -75.72 29.79
N SER A 10 -9.21 -75.15 28.85
CA SER A 10 -7.81 -75.56 28.65
C SER A 10 -7.20 -75.14 27.29
N ARG A 11 -5.90 -74.78 27.39
CA ARG A 11 -4.80 -75.01 26.43
C ARG A 11 -4.57 -74.04 25.26
N ARG A 12 -3.30 -73.62 25.22
CA ARG A 12 -2.57 -72.83 24.21
C ARG A 12 -2.28 -73.66 22.96
N ALA A 13 -2.24 -73.01 21.78
CA ALA A 13 -1.25 -73.15 20.68
C ALA A 13 -1.79 -72.37 19.46
N VAL A 14 -1.18 -71.26 19.04
CA VAL A 14 -0.06 -71.14 18.07
C VAL A 14 -0.48 -71.47 16.62
N THR A 15 -0.59 -70.39 15.84
CA THR A 15 -0.27 -70.19 14.42
C THR A 15 -1.04 -70.93 13.33
N ALA A 16 -1.74 -70.14 12.49
CA ALA A 16 -1.67 -70.28 11.03
C ALA A 16 -1.98 -68.92 10.39
N ILE A 17 -0.95 -68.30 9.81
CA ILE A 17 -1.09 -67.18 8.88
C ILE A 17 -1.57 -67.79 7.57
N ALA A 18 -2.76 -67.41 7.11
CA ALA A 18 -3.23 -67.72 5.76
C ALA A 18 -3.64 -66.40 5.09
N SER A 19 -2.83 -66.04 4.10
CA SER A 19 -2.95 -64.87 3.24
C SER A 19 -4.28 -64.86 2.49
N GLY A 20 -5.09 -63.82 2.72
CA GLY A 20 -6.24 -63.47 1.89
C GLY A 20 -6.02 -62.10 1.28
N MET A 21 -5.59 -62.05 0.02
CA MET A 21 -5.40 -60.81 -0.73
C MET A 21 -6.78 -60.34 -1.23
N ALA A 22 -7.48 -59.55 -0.42
CA ALA A 22 -8.70 -58.87 -0.85
C ALA A 22 -8.30 -57.61 -1.65
N ALA A 23 -8.51 -57.63 -2.96
CA ALA A 23 -8.37 -56.44 -3.79
C ALA A 23 -9.50 -55.45 -3.44
N VAL A 24 -9.18 -54.42 -2.67
CA VAL A 24 -10.06 -53.27 -2.44
C VAL A 24 -9.94 -52.37 -3.67
N LEU A 25 -10.96 -52.39 -4.54
CA LEU A 25 -11.12 -51.37 -5.57
C LEU A 25 -11.50 -50.05 -4.89
N LEU A 26 -10.50 -49.19 -4.67
CA LEU A 26 -10.72 -47.82 -4.24
C LEU A 26 -11.30 -47.05 -5.44
N ALA A 27 -12.62 -46.87 -5.48
CA ALA A 27 -13.24 -45.95 -6.43
C ALA A 27 -12.85 -44.52 -6.03
N ALA A 28 -11.83 -43.97 -6.69
CA ALA A 28 -11.51 -42.55 -6.59
C ALA A 28 -12.67 -41.77 -7.22
N ALA A 29 -13.51 -41.17 -6.38
CA ALA A 29 -14.48 -40.18 -6.86
C ALA A 29 -13.69 -39.04 -7.51
N PRO A 30 -14.07 -38.57 -8.72
CA PRO A 30 -13.42 -37.42 -9.30
C PRO A 30 -13.70 -36.23 -8.39
N ALA A 31 -12.65 -35.63 -7.84
CA ALA A 31 -12.76 -34.33 -7.21
C ALA A 31 -13.32 -33.39 -8.29
N ALA A 32 -14.55 -32.92 -8.10
CA ALA A 32 -15.13 -31.92 -8.99
C ALA A 32 -14.19 -30.71 -8.95
N ALA A 33 -13.46 -30.48 -10.05
CA ALA A 33 -12.69 -29.27 -10.23
C ALA A 33 -13.70 -28.12 -10.18
N GLN A 34 -13.68 -27.36 -9.08
CA GLN A 34 -14.46 -26.15 -8.98
C GLN A 34 -14.02 -25.26 -10.13
N SER A 35 -14.92 -25.05 -11.09
CA SER A 35 -14.63 -24.20 -12.24
C SER A 35 -14.50 -22.77 -11.72
N GLN A 36 -13.29 -22.22 -11.75
CA GLN A 36 -13.06 -20.81 -11.44
C GLN A 36 -13.90 -19.99 -12.41
N THR A 37 -14.78 -19.14 -11.89
CA THR A 37 -15.57 -18.27 -12.76
C THR A 37 -14.66 -17.18 -13.34
N PRO A 38 -15.01 -16.54 -14.46
CA PRO A 38 -14.26 -15.40 -14.98
C PRO A 38 -14.07 -14.27 -13.95
N ALA A 39 -14.95 -14.19 -12.94
CA ALA A 39 -14.84 -13.24 -11.83
C ALA A 39 -13.68 -13.56 -10.87
N ASP A 40 -13.30 -14.84 -10.73
CA ASP A 40 -12.17 -15.28 -9.89
C ASP A 40 -10.84 -15.30 -10.67
N THR A 41 -10.89 -15.08 -11.99
CA THR A 41 -9.71 -15.09 -12.86
C THR A 41 -9.11 -13.69 -12.96
N PHE A 42 -7.83 -13.54 -12.61
CA PHE A 42 -7.12 -12.28 -12.75
C PHE A 42 -7.08 -11.81 -14.22
N GLN A 43 -7.56 -10.59 -14.48
CA GLN A 43 -7.58 -9.98 -15.81
C GLN A 43 -6.50 -8.90 -15.93
N PRO A 44 -6.01 -8.57 -17.14
CA PRO A 44 -5.09 -7.46 -17.36
C PRO A 44 -5.59 -6.13 -16.75
N TRP A 45 -6.90 -5.91 -16.76
CA TRP A 45 -7.51 -4.73 -16.14
C TRP A 45 -7.21 -4.63 -14.63
N HIS A 46 -7.19 -5.75 -13.90
CA HIS A 46 -6.85 -5.76 -12.48
C HIS A 46 -5.41 -5.32 -12.23
N ALA A 47 -4.49 -5.60 -13.16
CA ALA A 47 -3.09 -5.17 -13.07
C ALA A 47 -2.92 -3.66 -13.25
N VAL A 48 -3.87 -2.97 -13.90
CA VAL A 48 -3.81 -1.53 -14.13
C VAL A 48 -4.61 -0.76 -13.09
N MET A 49 -5.69 -1.37 -12.56
CA MET A 49 -6.61 -0.71 -11.64
C MET A 49 -6.39 -1.02 -10.16
N TYR A 50 -5.32 -1.75 -9.80
CA TYR A 50 -5.01 -2.00 -8.39
C TYR A 50 -4.58 -0.71 -7.67
N ARG A 51 -5.00 -0.57 -6.42
CA ARG A 51 -4.52 0.48 -5.51
C ARG A 51 -3.42 -0.09 -4.64
N SER A 52 -2.41 0.72 -4.36
CA SER A 52 -1.27 0.34 -3.53
C SER A 52 -1.02 1.38 -2.45
N VAL A 53 -0.61 0.95 -1.27
CA VAL A 53 -0.01 1.83 -0.27
C VAL A 53 1.48 1.94 -0.61
N ILE A 54 1.95 3.16 -0.88
CA ILE A 54 3.32 3.41 -1.38
C ILE A 54 4.22 4.11 -0.36
N ALA A 55 3.65 4.60 0.73
CA ALA A 55 4.37 5.12 1.89
C ALA A 55 3.46 5.02 3.13
N ALA A 56 4.05 4.75 4.29
CA ALA A 56 3.37 4.74 5.57
C ALA A 56 4.31 5.33 6.63
N GLU A 57 3.80 6.28 7.38
CA GLU A 57 4.53 7.06 8.38
C GLU A 57 3.75 7.01 9.71
N PRO A 58 4.22 6.25 10.72
CA PRO A 58 3.59 6.24 12.03
C PRO A 58 3.78 7.57 12.75
N SER A 59 2.76 8.01 13.50
CA SER A 59 2.91 9.15 14.42
C SER A 59 3.95 8.83 15.50
N PRO A 60 4.61 9.84 16.10
CA PRO A 60 5.62 9.60 17.13
C PRO A 60 5.09 8.83 18.36
N ASP A 61 3.80 8.97 18.69
CA ASP A 61 3.14 8.20 19.75
C ASP A 61 2.62 6.82 19.31
N GLY A 62 2.75 6.47 18.03
CA GLY A 62 2.31 5.20 17.44
C GLY A 62 0.79 5.01 17.37
N ARG A 63 0.00 6.04 17.66
CA ARG A 63 -1.48 5.93 17.69
C ARG A 63 -2.14 6.13 16.34
N GLN A 64 -1.40 6.66 15.37
CA GLN A 64 -1.87 6.94 14.02
C GLN A 64 -0.81 6.54 12.99
N ILE A 65 -1.25 6.25 11.78
CA ILE A 65 -0.38 6.03 10.62
C ILE A 65 -0.90 6.90 9.49
N ALA A 66 -0.09 7.86 9.05
CA ALA A 66 -0.33 8.58 7.81
C ALA A 66 0.18 7.73 6.65
N PHE A 67 -0.61 7.54 5.60
CA PHE A 67 -0.18 6.72 4.48
C PHE A 67 -0.65 7.26 3.15
N LEU A 68 0.13 6.94 2.11
CA LEU A 68 -0.16 7.34 0.74
C LEU A 68 -0.71 6.16 -0.04
N ARG A 69 -1.88 6.35 -0.64
CA ARG A 69 -2.53 5.34 -1.48
C ARG A 69 -2.61 5.80 -2.92
N THR A 70 -2.24 4.94 -3.86
CA THR A 70 -2.41 5.21 -5.28
C THR A 70 -3.87 5.11 -5.69
N LYS A 71 -4.30 6.04 -6.54
CA LYS A 71 -5.56 5.98 -7.28
C LYS A 71 -5.20 5.90 -8.76
N PRO A 72 -5.31 4.71 -9.39
CA PRO A 72 -5.07 4.56 -10.81
C PRO A 72 -5.96 5.47 -11.63
N ARG A 73 -5.40 5.98 -12.73
CA ARG A 73 -6.16 6.66 -13.78
C ARG A 73 -6.92 5.62 -14.58
N ARG A 74 -8.14 5.92 -14.97
CA ARG A 74 -9.00 5.10 -15.81
C ARG A 74 -8.55 5.23 -17.27
N PRO A 75 -8.05 4.14 -17.89
CA PRO A 75 -7.72 4.14 -19.31
C PRO A 75 -8.90 4.63 -20.16
N LEU A 76 -8.58 5.45 -21.17
CA LEU A 76 -9.53 6.02 -22.14
C LEU A 76 -10.54 7.05 -21.58
N GLU A 77 -10.54 7.31 -20.27
CA GLU A 77 -11.40 8.31 -19.63
C GLU A 77 -10.60 9.47 -19.04
N ASP A 78 -9.55 9.16 -18.29
CA ASP A 78 -8.72 10.17 -17.63
C ASP A 78 -7.49 10.51 -18.51
N ASP A 79 -6.96 11.72 -18.37
CA ASP A 79 -5.76 12.15 -19.09
C ASP A 79 -4.57 11.22 -18.81
N SER A 80 -3.70 11.05 -19.81
CA SER A 80 -2.49 10.25 -19.66
C SER A 80 -1.59 10.80 -18.55
N GLY A 81 -1.11 9.92 -17.67
CA GLY A 81 -0.23 10.33 -16.58
C GLY A 81 0.03 9.22 -15.57
N ARG A 82 0.82 9.55 -14.55
CA ARG A 82 1.01 8.69 -13.38
C ARG A 82 -0.30 8.60 -12.60
N ALA A 83 -0.46 7.51 -11.84
CA ALA A 83 -1.53 7.40 -10.86
C ALA A 83 -1.53 8.60 -9.91
N TRP A 84 -2.71 9.03 -9.50
CA TRP A 84 -2.85 9.99 -8.41
C TRP A 84 -2.41 9.35 -7.10
N VAL A 85 -2.03 10.19 -6.15
CA VAL A 85 -1.55 9.76 -4.84
C VAL A 85 -2.29 10.55 -3.77
N GLU A 86 -3.05 9.84 -2.98
CA GLU A 86 -3.95 10.37 -1.97
C GLU A 86 -3.38 10.14 -0.57
N LEU A 87 -3.69 11.04 0.36
CA LEU A 87 -3.28 10.97 1.76
C LEU A 87 -4.44 10.54 2.65
N TYR A 88 -4.17 9.54 3.48
CA TYR A 88 -5.07 8.99 4.48
C TYR A 88 -4.38 8.91 5.83
N VAL A 89 -5.18 8.85 6.90
CA VAL A 89 -4.70 8.55 8.25
C VAL A 89 -5.50 7.37 8.80
N LEU A 90 -4.79 6.38 9.32
CA LEU A 90 -5.35 5.23 10.03
C LEU A 90 -5.15 5.44 11.53
N ASP A 91 -6.20 5.31 12.33
CA ASP A 91 -6.08 5.31 13.80
C ASP A 91 -5.89 3.89 14.38
N ALA A 92 -5.56 3.82 15.67
CA ALA A 92 -5.32 2.57 16.39
C ALA A 92 -6.55 1.64 16.46
N ASP A 93 -7.76 2.17 16.25
CA ASP A 93 -9.00 1.38 16.21
C ASP A 93 -9.28 0.82 14.80
N GLY A 94 -8.40 1.11 13.84
CA GLY A 94 -8.49 0.65 12.46
C GLY A 94 -9.37 1.54 11.57
N ARG A 95 -9.78 2.72 12.03
CA ARG A 95 -10.57 3.65 11.23
C ARG A 95 -9.66 4.46 10.32
N GLU A 96 -9.91 4.35 9.03
CA GLU A 96 -9.26 5.11 7.97
C GLU A 96 -10.04 6.41 7.70
N VAL A 97 -9.32 7.54 7.67
CA VAL A 97 -9.88 8.86 7.37
C VAL A 97 -9.17 9.43 6.13
N PRO A 98 -9.92 9.86 5.09
CA PRO A 98 -9.35 10.58 3.95
C PRO A 98 -9.00 12.02 4.36
N PHE A 99 -7.78 12.46 4.04
CA PHE A 99 -7.32 13.82 4.32
C PHE A 99 -7.17 14.65 3.04
N VAL A 100 -6.51 14.09 2.03
CA VAL A 100 -6.32 14.75 0.72
C VAL A 100 -6.54 13.71 -0.36
N THR A 101 -7.67 13.79 -1.06
CA THR A 101 -8.12 12.78 -2.03
C THR A 101 -8.55 13.43 -3.34
N GLY A 102 -8.82 12.62 -4.37
CA GLY A 102 -9.24 13.09 -5.69
C GLY A 102 -8.13 13.02 -6.73
N GLU A 103 -8.07 14.02 -7.60
CA GLU A 103 -7.07 14.11 -8.67
C GLU A 103 -5.80 14.81 -8.21
N VAL A 104 -5.25 14.32 -7.11
CA VAL A 104 -4.13 14.95 -6.39
C VAL A 104 -2.88 14.09 -6.47
N SER A 105 -1.72 14.71 -6.27
CA SER A 105 -0.46 13.99 -6.09
C SER A 105 0.20 14.49 -4.82
N VAL A 106 0.00 13.74 -3.74
CA VAL A 106 0.57 14.00 -2.43
C VAL A 106 1.84 13.18 -2.25
N GLY A 107 2.82 13.70 -1.52
CA GLY A 107 3.94 12.87 -1.10
C GLY A 107 4.74 13.45 0.05
N GLY A 108 5.57 12.59 0.62
CA GLY A 108 6.35 12.85 1.82
C GLY A 108 5.50 13.30 3.00
N PRO A 109 4.45 12.58 3.43
CA PRO A 109 3.78 12.91 4.68
C PRO A 109 4.76 12.75 5.84
N THR A 110 4.92 13.79 6.64
CA THR A 110 5.83 13.81 7.80
C THR A 110 5.06 14.38 8.99
N TRP A 111 5.18 13.74 10.14
CA TRP A 111 4.56 14.21 11.38
C TRP A 111 5.35 15.35 12.01
N ILE A 112 4.63 16.35 12.50
CA ILE A 112 5.12 17.31 13.49
C ILE A 112 4.33 17.07 14.77
N GLY A 113 5.02 16.64 15.83
CA GLY A 113 4.34 16.14 17.03
C GLY A 113 3.42 14.95 16.72
N ASN A 114 2.32 14.82 17.45
CA ASN A 114 1.41 13.65 17.34
C ASN A 114 0.17 13.90 16.49
N ASP A 115 -0.07 15.14 16.07
CA ASP A 115 -1.36 15.54 15.52
C ASP A 115 -1.30 16.50 14.32
N GLU A 116 -0.12 16.86 13.83
CA GLU A 116 0.05 17.67 12.62
C GLU A 116 0.85 16.91 11.57
N LEU A 117 0.40 16.98 10.32
CA LEU A 117 1.05 16.40 9.16
C LEU A 117 1.48 17.51 8.20
N VAL A 118 2.72 17.43 7.72
CA VAL A 118 3.20 18.19 6.58
C VAL A 118 3.35 17.28 5.38
N PHE A 119 2.97 17.75 4.21
CA PHE A 119 3.04 16.98 2.98
C PHE A 119 3.25 17.91 1.78
N ALA A 120 3.86 17.38 0.72
CA ALA A 120 4.12 18.11 -0.52
C ALA A 120 3.06 17.79 -1.57
N THR A 121 2.40 18.81 -2.11
CA THR A 121 1.44 18.67 -3.21
C THR A 121 1.35 19.96 -4.04
N ARG A 122 0.74 19.90 -5.21
CA ARG A 122 0.40 21.10 -6.01
C ARG A 122 -1.10 21.32 -5.91
N ARG A 123 -1.51 22.53 -5.55
CA ARG A 123 -2.91 22.96 -5.56
C ARG A 123 -3.13 24.07 -6.57
N GLU A 124 -4.40 24.41 -6.79
CA GLU A 124 -4.77 25.59 -7.58
C GLU A 124 -4.10 26.84 -7.01
N GLY A 125 -3.53 27.67 -7.89
CA GLY A 125 -2.77 28.85 -7.51
C GLY A 125 -1.31 28.61 -7.12
N ASP A 126 -0.83 27.35 -7.11
CA ASP A 126 0.60 27.07 -6.92
C ASP A 126 1.35 27.09 -8.27
N ASP A 127 2.52 27.74 -8.28
CA ASP A 127 3.45 27.70 -9.44
C ASP A 127 4.17 26.35 -9.56
N GLY A 128 4.33 25.64 -8.44
CA GLY A 128 5.05 24.39 -8.32
C GLY A 128 4.46 23.48 -7.25
N ARG A 129 5.19 22.43 -6.87
CA ARG A 129 4.84 21.63 -5.69
C ARG A 129 5.21 22.42 -4.44
N SER A 130 4.27 22.59 -3.53
CA SER A 130 4.44 23.34 -2.29
C SER A 130 4.20 22.44 -1.08
N LEU A 131 4.67 22.87 0.08
CA LEU A 131 4.43 22.17 1.34
C LEU A 131 3.17 22.72 2.00
N TYR A 132 2.32 21.80 2.44
CA TYR A 132 1.08 22.09 3.15
C TYR A 132 1.10 21.37 4.49
N ARG A 133 0.49 21.99 5.50
CA ARG A 133 0.27 21.38 6.81
C ARG A 133 -1.22 21.20 7.10
N ILE A 134 -1.58 20.14 7.79
CA ILE A 134 -2.94 19.86 8.24
C ILE A 134 -2.93 19.24 9.64
N SER A 135 -3.88 19.66 10.50
CA SER A 135 -4.10 18.99 11.78
C SER A 135 -4.99 17.77 11.59
N THR A 136 -4.62 16.67 12.25
CA THR A 136 -5.44 15.46 12.36
C THR A 136 -6.69 15.64 13.21
N ARG A 137 -6.77 16.75 13.97
CA ARG A 137 -7.97 17.15 14.72
C ARG A 137 -9.01 17.87 13.86
N GLY A 138 -8.70 18.10 12.59
CA GLY A 138 -9.60 18.71 11.61
C GLY A 138 -9.17 20.11 11.16
N GLY A 139 -10.02 20.72 10.33
CA GLY A 139 -9.72 21.95 9.61
C GLY A 139 -9.11 21.69 8.23
N GLU A 140 -8.86 22.77 7.50
CA GLU A 140 -8.29 22.71 6.15
C GLU A 140 -6.77 22.79 6.17
N ALA A 141 -6.15 22.12 5.19
CA ALA A 141 -4.71 22.21 5.01
C ALA A 141 -4.30 23.62 4.57
N ARG A 142 -3.22 24.14 5.16
CA ARG A 142 -2.69 25.48 4.88
C ARG A 142 -1.32 25.39 4.25
N LYS A 143 -1.04 26.27 3.30
CA LYS A 143 0.30 26.39 2.70
C LYS A 143 1.30 26.76 3.80
N LEU A 144 2.36 25.98 3.91
CA LEU A 144 3.45 26.16 4.86
C LEU A 144 4.65 26.84 4.20
N PHE A 145 5.01 26.37 3.01
CA PHE A 145 6.20 26.83 2.29
C PHE A 145 6.05 26.58 0.79
N GLU A 146 6.60 27.47 -0.02
CA GLU A 146 6.71 27.33 -1.46
C GLU A 146 8.10 27.78 -1.94
N HIS A 147 8.51 27.24 -3.08
CA HIS A 147 9.77 27.57 -3.74
C HIS A 147 9.50 27.81 -5.23
N GLU A 148 10.22 28.74 -5.86
CA GLU A 148 9.98 29.16 -7.24
C GLU A 148 10.04 27.99 -8.25
N THR A 149 10.93 27.02 -8.04
CA THR A 149 11.05 25.81 -8.89
C THR A 149 10.26 24.60 -8.36
N GLY A 150 9.48 24.80 -7.30
CA GLY A 150 8.77 23.74 -6.59
C GLY A 150 9.69 22.86 -5.72
N VAL A 151 9.09 22.29 -4.67
CA VAL A 151 9.76 21.41 -3.73
C VAL A 151 9.71 19.96 -4.25
N GLY A 152 10.87 19.35 -4.45
CA GLY A 152 11.01 17.96 -4.91
C GLY A 152 10.88 16.96 -3.77
N ALA A 153 11.74 17.11 -2.76
CA ALA A 153 11.77 16.32 -1.54
C ALA A 153 11.99 17.24 -0.34
N PHE A 154 11.56 16.82 0.85
CA PHE A 154 11.72 17.59 2.07
C PHE A 154 11.75 16.70 3.30
N ASP A 155 12.24 17.25 4.40
CA ASP A 155 12.15 16.69 5.74
C ASP A 155 12.05 17.81 6.78
N ILE A 156 11.42 17.54 7.91
CA ILE A 156 11.18 18.52 8.98
C ILE A 156 11.66 17.95 10.31
N SER A 157 12.35 18.77 11.10
CA SER A 157 12.77 18.36 12.44
C SER A 157 11.56 18.05 13.33
N ALA A 158 11.70 17.11 14.27
CA ALA A 158 10.60 16.68 15.14
C ALA A 158 9.93 17.82 15.94
N ASP A 159 10.66 18.90 16.22
CA ASP A 159 10.16 20.11 16.88
C ASP A 159 9.48 21.12 15.91
N GLY A 160 9.45 20.81 14.61
CA GLY A 160 8.91 21.66 13.55
C GLY A 160 9.73 22.90 13.20
N ARG A 161 10.93 23.08 13.79
CA ARG A 161 11.68 24.34 13.70
C ARG A 161 12.64 24.42 12.52
N ARG A 162 12.95 23.30 11.87
CA ARG A 162 13.88 23.24 10.74
C ARG A 162 13.23 22.47 9.60
N LEU A 163 13.33 23.04 8.40
CA LEU A 163 12.91 22.43 7.15
C LEU A 163 14.15 22.25 6.28
N ALA A 164 14.42 21.01 5.87
CA ALA A 164 15.36 20.70 4.80
C ALA A 164 14.55 20.39 3.54
N PHE A 165 14.97 20.89 2.39
CA PHE A 165 14.29 20.62 1.12
C PHE A 165 15.26 20.56 -0.05
N LEU A 166 14.85 19.84 -1.08
CA LEU A 166 15.49 19.82 -2.39
C LEU A 166 14.57 20.47 -3.41
N ALA A 167 15.14 21.40 -4.17
CA ALA A 167 14.47 22.04 -5.30
C ALA A 167 15.46 22.09 -6.47
N ARG A 168 14.92 22.22 -7.69
CA ARG A 168 15.78 22.44 -8.86
C ARG A 168 16.36 23.84 -8.79
N GLU A 169 17.58 24.01 -9.30
CA GLU A 169 18.09 25.34 -9.57
C GLU A 169 17.22 26.01 -10.62
N LYS A 170 17.06 27.32 -10.51
CA LYS A 170 16.42 28.10 -11.56
C LYS A 170 17.26 27.98 -12.82
N GLU A 171 16.61 27.65 -13.93
CA GLU A 171 17.32 27.61 -15.20
C GLU A 171 17.77 29.03 -15.56
N ASP A 172 19.08 29.19 -15.75
CA ASP A 172 19.63 30.44 -16.28
C ASP A 172 19.02 30.69 -17.67
N SER A 173 18.65 31.93 -17.99
CA SER A 173 17.98 32.26 -19.26
C SER A 173 18.78 31.82 -20.48
N ASP A 174 20.10 31.76 -20.34
CA ASP A 174 21.02 31.31 -21.38
C ASP A 174 20.94 29.78 -21.58
N ARG A 175 20.74 29.00 -20.51
CA ARG A 175 20.54 27.54 -20.58
C ARG A 175 19.18 27.18 -21.16
N GLU A 176 18.12 27.91 -20.84
CA GLU A 176 16.79 27.67 -21.40
C GLU A 176 16.78 27.90 -22.93
N ALA A 177 17.44 28.97 -23.39
CA ALA A 177 17.57 29.28 -24.81
C ALA A 177 18.37 28.19 -25.56
N LEU A 178 19.45 27.68 -24.96
CA LEU A 178 20.28 26.60 -25.51
C LEU A 178 19.56 25.24 -25.49
N GLY A 179 18.82 24.94 -24.42
CA GLY A 179 18.00 23.74 -24.29
C GLY A 179 16.88 23.69 -25.33
N ARG A 180 16.19 24.81 -25.59
CA ARG A 180 15.21 24.93 -26.68
C ARG A 180 15.83 24.73 -28.07
N GLN A 181 17.13 24.99 -28.22
CA GLN A 181 17.90 24.75 -29.44
C GLN A 181 18.54 23.34 -29.48
N GLY A 182 18.27 22.48 -28.50
CA GLY A 182 18.72 21.08 -28.46
C GLY A 182 20.12 20.88 -27.85
N PHE A 183 20.70 21.89 -27.22
CA PHE A 183 21.99 21.77 -26.54
C PHE A 183 21.81 21.45 -25.05
N PHE A 184 21.92 20.17 -24.70
CA PHE A 184 22.00 19.71 -23.30
C PHE A 184 23.45 19.39 -22.95
N PHE A 185 24.17 20.35 -22.35
CA PHE A 185 25.53 20.10 -21.86
C PHE A 185 25.47 19.60 -20.42
N TYR A 186 25.73 18.31 -20.21
CA TYR A 186 26.07 17.76 -18.90
C TYR A 186 27.56 17.95 -18.69
N PHE A 187 27.95 18.97 -17.92
CA PHE A 187 29.28 18.99 -17.32
C PHE A 187 29.24 18.06 -16.10
N LEU A 188 29.97 16.95 -16.20
CA LEU A 188 30.34 16.16 -15.04
C LEU A 188 31.57 16.84 -14.43
N GLU A 189 31.42 17.43 -13.25
CA GLU A 189 32.53 17.70 -12.33
C GLU A 189 32.67 16.55 -11.34
#